data_AF-L0KPK2-F1
#
_entry.id   AF-L0KPK2-F1
#
_cell.length_a   1.000
_cell.length_b   1.000
_cell.length_c   1.000
_cell.angle_alpha   90.00
_cell.angle_beta   90.00
_cell.angle_gamma   90.00
#
_symmetry.space_group_name_H-M   'P 1'
#
loop_
_entity.id
_entity.type
_entity.pdbx_description
1 polymer ?
#
loop_
_entity_poly.entity_id
_entity_poly.type
_entity_poly.pdbx_seq_one_letter_code
_entity_poly.pdbx_strand_id
1 'polypeptide(L)'
;MAGQPLNQPAEIPAELDRWNWGAFFLNWIWGIGNSTFIALLALIPVVNLIMIFVLGARGSRWAWQNRAWRDAEQFRKTQRNWAIAGLAVWVVSIGGCATMVGSIPFVLKGSDAYRMTMDAVRTDVRVKAAIGDDLADNFWVGGHLNVNANGAGDAQFSIPVHGAKGKGTVYSHLVRNAGTWSTRLLVVRVDGVDAPIVLTNEDHVPIPGAAIGI
;
A
#
# COMPACT_ATOMS: atom_id res chain seq x y z
N MET A 1 -39.57 -3.93 44.88
CA MET A 1 -38.84 -5.08 44.29
C MET A 1 -37.42 -4.60 44.01
N ALA A 2 -36.44 -5.09 44.76
CA ALA A 2 -35.05 -4.65 44.66
C ALA A 2 -34.46 -5.14 43.32
N GLY A 3 -34.00 -4.21 42.48
CA GLY A 3 -33.29 -4.56 41.24
C GLY A 3 -32.01 -5.32 41.61
N GLN A 4 -31.98 -6.61 41.26
CA GLN A 4 -30.79 -7.44 41.43
C GLN A 4 -29.58 -6.76 40.76
N PRO A 5 -28.37 -6.82 41.35
CA PRO A 5 -27.18 -6.37 40.67
C PRO A 5 -27.03 -7.18 39.38
N LEU A 6 -27.03 -6.50 38.23
CA LEU A 6 -27.02 -7.15 36.91
C LEU A 6 -25.76 -8.03 36.72
N ASN A 7 -24.64 -7.67 37.35
CA ASN A 7 -23.40 -8.46 37.32
C ASN A 7 -23.31 -9.42 38.52
N GLN A 8 -23.93 -10.60 38.45
CA GLN A 8 -23.57 -11.73 39.31
C GLN A 8 -22.85 -12.80 38.47
N PRO A 9 -21.53 -13.03 38.66
CA PRO A 9 -20.60 -12.42 39.62
C PRO A 9 -19.98 -11.08 39.15
N ALA A 10 -19.46 -10.30 40.11
CA ALA A 10 -18.71 -9.06 39.85
C ALA A 10 -17.36 -9.31 39.17
N GLU A 11 -16.77 -10.48 39.42
CA GLU A 11 -15.61 -10.97 38.69
C GLU A 11 -16.03 -11.56 37.34
N ILE A 12 -15.18 -11.39 36.33
CA ILE A 12 -15.45 -11.94 35.01
C ILE A 12 -15.38 -13.47 35.06
N PRO A 13 -16.40 -14.20 34.59
CA PRO A 13 -16.31 -15.66 34.41
C PRO A 13 -15.12 -16.02 33.51
N ALA A 14 -14.37 -17.07 33.86
CA ALA A 14 -13.15 -17.45 33.14
C ALA A 14 -13.37 -17.72 31.64
N GLU A 15 -14.57 -18.19 31.27
CA GLU A 15 -14.99 -18.38 29.88
C GLU A 15 -15.16 -17.08 29.07
N LEU A 16 -15.39 -15.94 29.74
CA LEU A 16 -15.53 -14.61 29.14
C LEU A 16 -14.21 -13.85 29.11
N ASP A 17 -13.26 -14.20 29.98
CA ASP A 17 -11.95 -13.55 30.06
C ASP A 17 -11.00 -14.05 28.95
N ARG A 18 -11.38 -13.73 27.72
CA ARG A 18 -10.69 -14.11 26.49
C ARG A 18 -10.18 -12.88 25.76
N TRP A 19 -9.30 -13.12 24.80
CA TRP A 19 -8.81 -12.09 23.89
C TRP A 19 -9.95 -11.28 23.26
N ASN A 20 -9.85 -9.96 23.38
CA ASN A 20 -10.84 -9.02 22.91
C ASN A 20 -10.42 -8.43 21.55
N TRP A 21 -10.90 -9.07 20.48
CA TRP A 21 -10.66 -8.60 19.11
C TRP A 21 -11.23 -7.20 18.84
N GLY A 22 -12.35 -6.84 19.46
CA GLY A 22 -12.92 -5.51 19.36
C GLY A 22 -11.98 -4.44 19.92
N ALA A 23 -11.45 -4.68 21.13
CA ALA A 23 -10.48 -3.81 21.79
C ALA A 23 -9.17 -3.71 21.01
N PHE A 24 -8.69 -4.83 20.44
CA PHE A 24 -7.47 -4.87 19.64
C PHE A 24 -7.59 -4.07 18.32
N PHE A 25 -8.69 -4.22 17.58
CA PHE A 25 -8.87 -3.56 16.28
C PHE A 25 -9.32 -2.10 16.42
N LEU A 26 -10.16 -1.79 17.40
CA LEU A 26 -10.81 -0.47 17.52
C LEU A 26 -10.35 0.32 18.74
N ASN A 27 -9.39 -0.19 19.52
CA ASN A 27 -8.65 0.51 20.58
C ASN A 27 -9.49 1.50 21.39
N TRP A 28 -9.24 2.80 21.20
CA TRP A 28 -9.92 3.89 21.91
C TRP A 28 -11.41 4.00 21.57
N ILE A 29 -11.84 3.67 20.35
CA ILE A 29 -13.26 3.66 19.93
C ILE A 29 -14.01 2.60 20.73
N TRP A 30 -13.46 1.38 20.77
CA TRP A 30 -13.99 0.31 21.60
C TRP A 30 -13.96 0.70 23.09
N GLY A 31 -12.90 1.37 23.53
CA GLY A 31 -12.73 1.84 24.90
C GLY A 31 -13.84 2.78 25.35
N ILE A 32 -14.18 3.80 24.55
CA ILE A 32 -15.30 4.71 24.80
C ILE A 32 -16.62 3.92 24.87
N GLY A 33 -16.86 3.01 23.93
CA GLY A 33 -18.08 2.19 23.90
C GLY A 33 -18.23 1.21 25.07
N ASN A 34 -17.13 0.86 25.74
CA ASN A 34 -17.11 -0.08 26.87
C ASN A 34 -16.66 0.57 28.19
N SER A 35 -16.73 1.90 28.28
CA SER A 35 -16.31 2.68 29.48
C SER A 35 -14.91 2.33 29.98
N THR A 36 -14.01 1.93 29.09
CA THR A 36 -12.63 1.49 29.37
C THR A 36 -11.65 2.57 28.92
N PHE A 37 -11.59 3.68 29.66
CA PHE A 37 -10.84 4.88 29.27
C PHE A 37 -9.32 4.72 29.26
N ILE A 38 -8.77 3.68 29.89
CA ILE A 38 -7.35 3.33 29.72
C ILE A 38 -7.00 3.06 28.24
N ALA A 39 -7.98 2.71 27.41
CA ALA A 39 -7.81 2.57 25.97
C ALA A 39 -7.42 3.88 25.26
N LEU A 40 -7.65 5.05 25.87
CA LEU A 40 -7.22 6.34 25.31
C LEU A 40 -5.69 6.47 25.23
N LEU A 41 -4.94 5.67 26.01
CA LEU A 41 -3.48 5.59 25.89
C LEU A 41 -3.03 5.10 24.50
N ALA A 42 -3.92 4.42 23.76
CA ALA A 42 -3.69 4.03 22.36
C ALA A 42 -3.55 5.24 21.42
N LEU A 43 -3.90 6.46 21.83
CA LEU A 43 -3.68 7.67 21.04
C LEU A 43 -2.23 8.16 21.10
N ILE A 44 -1.42 7.68 22.03
CA ILE A 44 0.00 8.02 22.13
C ILE A 44 0.79 7.01 21.26
N PRO A 45 1.46 7.42 20.17
CA PRO A 45 1.97 6.47 19.17
C PRO A 45 2.89 5.37 19.72
N VAL A 46 3.85 5.73 20.56
CA VAL A 46 4.80 4.77 21.14
C VAL A 46 4.13 3.86 22.17
N VAL A 47 3.23 4.40 22.99
CA VAL A 47 2.48 3.62 23.99
C VAL A 47 1.51 2.66 23.31
N ASN A 48 0.93 3.07 22.18
CA ASN A 48 -0.03 2.26 21.43
C ASN A 48 0.54 0.91 21.00
N LEU A 49 1.83 0.85 20.63
CA LEU A 49 2.50 -0.41 20.24
C LEU A 49 2.35 -1.52 21.28
N ILE A 50 2.32 -1.15 22.57
CA ILE A 50 2.10 -2.09 23.66
C ILE A 50 0.62 -2.15 24.02
N MET A 51 -0.04 -0.99 24.07
CA MET A 51 -1.41 -0.86 24.54
C MET A 51 -2.41 -1.67 23.71
N ILE A 52 -2.22 -1.82 22.38
CA ILE A 52 -3.09 -2.65 21.55
C ILE A 52 -3.15 -4.11 22.04
N PHE A 53 -2.00 -4.66 22.47
CA PHE A 53 -1.93 -6.02 22.97
C PHE A 53 -2.49 -6.12 24.38
N VAL A 54 -2.27 -5.10 25.22
CA VAL A 54 -2.86 -5.04 26.56
C VAL A 54 -4.39 -4.96 26.47
N LEU A 55 -4.92 -4.15 25.55
CA LEU A 55 -6.36 -4.07 25.27
C LEU A 55 -6.91 -5.39 24.73
N GLY A 56 -6.18 -6.06 23.84
CA GLY A 56 -6.54 -7.40 23.39
C GLY A 56 -6.59 -8.40 24.55
N ALA A 57 -5.57 -8.44 25.40
CA ALA A 57 -5.47 -9.43 26.48
C ALA A 57 -6.43 -9.16 27.64
N ARG A 58 -6.63 -7.89 28.04
CA ARG A 58 -7.37 -7.50 29.25
C ARG A 58 -8.69 -6.79 28.98
N GLY A 59 -9.00 -6.49 27.71
CA GLY A 59 -10.18 -5.70 27.34
C GLY A 59 -11.48 -6.34 27.80
N SER A 60 -11.63 -7.67 27.67
CA SER A 60 -12.85 -8.37 28.13
C SER A 60 -13.10 -8.17 29.63
N ARG A 61 -12.05 -8.33 30.45
CA ARG A 61 -12.09 -8.07 31.90
C ARG A 61 -12.47 -6.63 32.22
N TRP A 62 -11.84 -5.66 31.57
CA TRP A 62 -12.15 -4.25 31.79
C TRP A 62 -13.58 -3.88 31.38
N ALA A 63 -14.04 -4.35 30.21
CA ALA A 63 -15.41 -4.11 29.76
C ALA A 63 -16.48 -4.75 30.66
N TRP A 64 -16.18 -5.93 31.24
CA TRP A 64 -17.05 -6.57 32.22
C TRP A 64 -17.17 -5.74 33.51
N GLN A 65 -16.04 -5.24 34.02
CA GLN A 65 -15.99 -4.47 35.26
C GLN A 65 -16.58 -3.05 35.12
N ASN A 66 -16.41 -2.41 33.96
CA ASN A 66 -16.76 -1.00 33.76
C ASN A 66 -18.24 -0.76 33.42
N ARG A 67 -19.04 -1.81 33.15
CA ARG A 67 -20.46 -1.69 32.78
C ARG A 67 -21.32 -2.75 33.47
N ALA A 68 -22.60 -2.43 33.64
CA ALA A 68 -23.60 -3.38 34.09
C ALA A 68 -24.16 -4.17 32.90
N TRP A 69 -24.09 -5.50 32.98
CA TRP A 69 -24.54 -6.47 31.99
C TRP A 69 -25.63 -7.33 32.60
N ARG A 70 -26.75 -7.51 31.90
CA ARG A 70 -27.88 -8.29 32.41
C ARG A 70 -27.54 -9.76 32.59
N ASP A 71 -26.71 -10.30 31.70
CA ASP A 71 -26.30 -11.69 31.65
C ASP A 71 -25.01 -11.85 30.81
N ALA A 72 -24.35 -13.00 30.92
CA ALA A 72 -23.14 -13.32 30.17
C ALA A 72 -23.38 -13.37 28.64
N GLU A 73 -24.60 -13.69 28.20
CA GLU A 73 -24.96 -13.79 26.79
C GLU A 73 -25.00 -12.41 26.14
N GLN A 74 -25.56 -11.41 26.82
CA GLN A 74 -25.58 -10.02 26.40
C GLN A 74 -24.16 -9.51 26.21
N PHE A 75 -23.25 -9.77 27.17
CA PHE A 75 -21.85 -9.41 27.04
C PHE A 75 -21.18 -10.06 25.83
N ARG A 76 -21.34 -11.39 25.67
CA ARG A 76 -20.80 -12.13 24.51
C ARG A 76 -21.28 -11.54 23.19
N LYS A 77 -22.58 -11.25 23.09
CA LYS A 77 -23.18 -10.66 21.88
C LYS A 77 -22.58 -9.28 21.58
N THR A 78 -22.45 -8.43 22.59
CA THR A 78 -21.86 -7.09 22.41
C THR A 78 -20.38 -7.17 22.02
N GLN A 79 -19.56 -7.98 22.69
CA GLN A 79 -18.15 -8.14 22.34
C GLN A 79 -17.97 -8.78 20.96
N ARG A 80 -18.84 -9.72 20.56
CA ARG A 80 -18.86 -10.29 19.21
C ARG A 80 -19.16 -9.23 18.15
N ASN A 81 -20.14 -8.36 18.39
CA ASN A 81 -20.45 -7.28 17.47
C ASN A 81 -19.27 -6.30 17.33
N TRP A 82 -18.60 -5.97 18.42
CA TRP A 82 -17.36 -5.18 18.39
C TRP A 82 -16.23 -5.87 17.62
N ALA A 83 -16.04 -7.17 17.81
CA ALA A 83 -15.06 -7.94 17.06
C ALA A 83 -15.35 -7.95 15.55
N ILE A 84 -16.61 -8.15 15.15
CA ILE A 84 -17.03 -8.12 13.75
C ILE A 84 -16.83 -6.72 13.16
N ALA A 85 -17.27 -5.68 13.85
CA ALA A 85 -17.09 -4.30 13.40
C ALA A 85 -15.60 -3.95 13.26
N GLY A 86 -14.78 -4.33 14.24
CA GLY A 86 -13.34 -4.10 14.20
C GLY A 86 -12.66 -4.82 13.05
N LEU A 87 -13.00 -6.10 12.82
CA LEU A 87 -12.48 -6.87 11.70
C LEU A 87 -12.91 -6.27 10.36
N ALA A 88 -14.18 -5.87 10.22
CA ALA A 88 -14.69 -5.27 8.99
C ALA A 88 -13.95 -3.97 8.64
N VAL A 89 -13.80 -3.06 9.62
CA VAL A 89 -13.04 -1.81 9.44
C VAL A 89 -11.60 -2.15 9.04
N TRP A 90 -10.95 -3.08 9.75
CA TRP A 90 -9.57 -3.45 9.49
C TRP A 90 -9.35 -4.01 8.08
N VAL A 91 -10.23 -4.93 7.63
CA VAL A 91 -10.21 -5.50 6.28
C VAL A 91 -10.45 -4.44 5.22
N VAL A 92 -11.42 -3.55 5.42
CA VAL A 92 -11.70 -2.45 4.47
C VAL A 92 -10.53 -1.48 4.39
N SER A 93 -9.93 -1.12 5.52
CA SER A 93 -8.76 -0.22 5.55
C SER A 93 -7.57 -0.83 4.83
N ILE A 94 -7.20 -2.08 5.15
CA ILE A 94 -6.07 -2.76 4.50
C ILE A 94 -6.35 -3.01 3.01
N GLY A 95 -7.55 -3.48 2.67
CA GLY A 95 -7.97 -3.68 1.30
C GLY A 95 -7.96 -2.38 0.50
N GLY A 96 -8.44 -1.29 1.08
CA GLY A 96 -8.40 0.05 0.50
C GLY A 96 -6.97 0.54 0.26
N CYS A 97 -6.07 0.42 1.24
CA CYS A 97 -4.66 0.75 1.08
C CYS A 97 -3.98 -0.11 0.01
N ALA A 98 -4.20 -1.42 0.02
CA ALA A 98 -3.65 -2.34 -0.97
C ALA A 98 -4.15 -2.02 -2.39
N THR A 99 -5.43 -1.66 -2.53
CA THR A 99 -6.03 -1.25 -3.80
C THR A 99 -5.47 0.08 -4.28
N MET A 100 -5.30 1.05 -3.38
CA MET A 100 -4.72 2.36 -3.67
C MET A 100 -3.26 2.25 -4.13
N VAL A 101 -2.46 1.40 -3.47
CA VAL A 101 -1.06 1.17 -3.86
C VAL A 101 -0.97 0.32 -5.14
N GLY A 102 -1.80 -0.72 -5.25
CA GLY A 102 -1.83 -1.62 -6.40
C GLY A 102 -2.37 -0.99 -7.69
N SER A 103 -3.10 0.12 -7.60
CA SER A 103 -3.58 0.87 -8.77
C SER A 103 -2.50 1.75 -9.41
N ILE A 104 -1.43 2.10 -8.69
CA ILE A 104 -0.35 2.96 -9.20
C ILE A 104 0.26 2.39 -10.50
N PRO A 105 0.70 1.12 -10.55
CA PRO A 105 1.21 0.54 -11.80
C PRO A 105 0.18 0.56 -12.93
N PHE A 106 -1.10 0.35 -12.64
CA PHE A 106 -2.14 0.36 -13.67
C PHE A 106 -2.30 1.76 -14.30
N VAL A 107 -2.30 2.81 -13.48
CA VAL A 107 -2.36 4.20 -13.96
C VAL A 107 -1.13 4.55 -14.79
N LEU A 108 0.08 4.20 -14.33
CA LEU A 108 1.32 4.45 -15.06
C LEU A 108 1.34 3.69 -16.40
N LYS A 109 1.08 2.37 -16.37
CA LYS A 109 1.07 1.51 -17.56
C LYS A 109 -0.05 1.83 -18.55
N GLY A 110 -1.13 2.46 -18.08
CA GLY A 110 -2.25 2.91 -18.91
C GLY A 110 -1.96 4.20 -19.70
N SER A 111 -0.87 4.92 -19.39
CA SER A 111 -0.55 6.19 -20.04
C SER A 111 0.04 6.03 -21.43
N ASP A 112 -0.22 6.99 -22.33
CA ASP A 112 0.37 7.02 -23.67
C ASP A 112 1.89 7.11 -23.62
N ALA A 113 2.44 7.87 -22.66
CA ALA A 113 3.88 8.00 -22.47
C ALA A 113 4.55 6.65 -22.14
N TYR A 114 3.90 5.80 -21.35
CA TYR A 114 4.38 4.45 -21.05
C TYR A 114 4.34 3.56 -22.29
N ARG A 115 3.24 3.59 -23.05
CA ARG A 115 3.09 2.81 -24.29
C ARG A 115 4.15 3.20 -25.32
N MET A 116 4.34 4.49 -25.55
CA MET A 116 5.39 5.02 -26.44
C MET A 116 6.79 4.54 -26.02
N THR A 117 7.08 4.57 -24.72
CA THR A 117 8.34 4.05 -24.16
C THR A 117 8.50 2.56 -24.51
N MET A 118 7.50 1.74 -24.19
CA MET A 118 7.59 0.29 -24.38
C MET A 118 7.60 -0.11 -25.86
N ASP A 119 6.88 0.59 -26.71
CA ASP A 119 6.86 0.32 -28.15
C ASP A 119 8.22 0.62 -28.79
N ALA A 120 8.86 1.73 -28.42
CA ALA A 120 10.21 2.06 -28.86
C ALA A 120 11.24 1.01 -28.38
N VAL A 121 11.16 0.59 -27.12
CA VAL A 121 12.06 -0.42 -26.55
C VAL A 121 11.86 -1.79 -27.21
N ARG A 122 10.60 -2.19 -27.46
CA ARG A 122 10.25 -3.48 -28.08
C ARG A 122 10.54 -3.53 -29.58
N THR A 123 10.82 -2.40 -30.23
CA THR A 123 11.15 -2.36 -31.67
C THR A 123 12.64 -2.23 -31.93
N ASP A 124 13.44 -1.75 -30.95
CA ASP A 124 14.89 -1.59 -31.10
C ASP A 124 15.64 -2.94 -31.18
N VAL A 125 16.42 -3.09 -32.24
CA VAL A 125 17.17 -4.32 -32.55
C VAL A 125 18.26 -4.61 -31.51
N ARG A 126 18.90 -3.57 -30.96
CA ARG A 126 19.96 -3.71 -29.95
C ARG A 126 19.37 -4.19 -28.62
N VAL A 127 18.19 -3.69 -28.25
CA VAL A 127 17.48 -4.14 -27.04
C VAL A 127 17.04 -5.60 -27.18
N LYS A 128 16.45 -5.99 -28.32
CA LYS A 128 16.09 -7.40 -28.60
C LYS A 128 17.29 -8.33 -28.58
N ALA A 129 18.44 -7.87 -29.10
CA ALA A 129 19.67 -8.63 -29.07
C ALA A 129 20.15 -8.89 -27.63
N ALA A 130 20.01 -7.90 -26.73
CA ALA A 130 20.51 -7.96 -25.37
C ALA A 130 19.55 -8.63 -24.36
N ILE A 131 18.24 -8.33 -24.41
CA ILE A 131 17.25 -8.79 -23.42
C ILE A 131 16.41 -9.95 -23.95
N GLY A 132 16.13 -9.98 -25.25
CA GLY A 132 15.29 -10.99 -25.90
C GLY A 132 14.13 -10.37 -26.70
N ASP A 133 13.55 -11.16 -27.60
CA ASP A 133 12.38 -10.78 -28.39
C ASP A 133 11.07 -10.85 -27.58
N ASP A 134 11.09 -11.54 -26.44
CA ASP A 134 10.01 -11.75 -25.48
C ASP A 134 10.02 -10.72 -24.34
N LEU A 135 10.51 -9.50 -24.62
CA LEU A 135 10.67 -8.45 -23.62
C LEU A 135 9.34 -8.10 -22.93
N ALA A 136 9.31 -8.35 -21.62
CA ALA A 136 8.18 -8.07 -20.74
C ALA A 136 8.60 -7.20 -19.55
N ASP A 137 7.65 -6.41 -19.07
CA ASP A 137 7.78 -5.53 -17.92
C ASP A 137 7.23 -6.18 -16.64
N ASN A 138 7.80 -5.84 -15.49
CA ASN A 138 7.34 -6.35 -14.19
C ASN A 138 6.02 -5.70 -13.75
N PHE A 139 5.30 -6.32 -12.80
CA PHE A 139 4.08 -5.73 -12.24
C PHE A 139 4.34 -4.36 -11.61
N TRP A 140 5.39 -4.26 -10.78
CA TRP A 140 5.79 -3.01 -10.15
C TRP A 140 6.69 -2.19 -11.07
N VAL A 141 6.22 -1.01 -11.46
CA VAL A 141 6.98 -0.03 -12.24
C VAL A 141 7.10 1.26 -11.44
N GLY A 142 8.29 1.85 -11.49
CA GLY A 142 8.57 3.13 -10.85
C GLY A 142 8.42 4.27 -11.84
N GLY A 143 8.11 5.45 -11.33
CA GLY A 143 8.10 6.66 -12.13
C GLY A 143 7.16 7.72 -11.58
N HIS A 144 7.12 8.83 -12.27
CA HIS A 144 6.11 9.86 -12.08
C HIS A 144 5.46 10.19 -13.41
N LEU A 145 4.18 10.52 -13.33
CA LEU A 145 3.39 11.00 -14.45
C LEU A 145 2.61 12.20 -13.94
N ASN A 146 2.82 13.35 -14.57
CA ASN A 146 2.07 14.55 -14.29
C ASN A 146 1.50 15.12 -15.60
N VAL A 147 0.21 15.45 -15.58
CA VAL A 147 -0.46 16.14 -16.68
C VAL A 147 -1.18 17.34 -16.07
N ASN A 148 -0.76 18.52 -16.48
CA ASN A 148 -1.32 19.78 -16.04
C ASN A 148 -2.62 20.10 -16.76
N ALA A 149 -3.45 20.95 -16.16
CA ALA A 149 -4.72 21.39 -16.72
C ALA A 149 -4.59 22.12 -18.08
N ASN A 150 -3.43 22.73 -18.35
CA ASN A 150 -3.13 23.38 -19.64
C ASN A 150 -2.73 22.39 -20.75
N GLY A 151 -2.77 21.08 -20.48
CA GLY A 151 -2.41 20.03 -21.44
C GLY A 151 -0.90 19.78 -21.56
N ALA A 152 -0.06 20.54 -20.86
CA ALA A 152 1.35 20.22 -20.70
C ALA A 152 1.53 19.06 -19.71
N GLY A 153 2.64 18.34 -19.80
CA GLY A 153 2.88 17.19 -18.94
C GLY A 153 4.32 16.74 -18.93
N ASP A 154 4.65 15.91 -17.96
CA ASP A 154 5.98 15.36 -17.75
C ASP A 154 5.83 13.93 -17.24
N ALA A 155 6.60 13.02 -17.82
CA ALA A 155 6.58 11.61 -17.45
C ALA A 155 8.01 11.10 -17.37
N GLN A 156 8.39 10.53 -16.24
CA GLN A 156 9.65 9.80 -16.10
C GLN A 156 9.36 8.41 -15.59
N PHE A 157 9.90 7.40 -16.25
CA PHE A 157 9.69 6.01 -15.89
C PHE A 157 11.01 5.30 -15.61
N SER A 158 10.96 4.38 -14.65
CA SER A 158 11.98 3.38 -14.34
C SER A 158 11.29 2.03 -14.39
N ILE A 159 11.43 1.33 -15.51
CA ILE A 159 10.66 0.13 -15.86
C ILE A 159 11.60 -1.08 -15.83
N PRO A 160 11.51 -1.95 -14.81
CA PRO A 160 12.23 -3.21 -14.81
C PRO A 160 11.66 -4.13 -15.89
N VAL A 161 12.54 -4.66 -16.75
CA VAL A 161 12.20 -5.52 -17.88
C VAL A 161 13.02 -6.81 -17.85
N HIS A 162 12.46 -7.87 -18.41
CA HIS A 162 13.09 -9.18 -18.54
C HIS A 162 12.72 -9.85 -19.86
N GLY A 163 13.56 -10.79 -20.29
CA GLY A 163 13.34 -11.64 -21.46
C GLY A 163 14.25 -12.86 -21.42
N ALA A 164 14.21 -13.69 -22.47
CA ALA A 164 14.92 -14.96 -22.54
C ALA A 164 16.45 -14.82 -22.50
N LYS A 165 17.00 -13.67 -22.88
CA LYS A 165 18.46 -13.42 -22.92
C LYS A 165 18.99 -12.67 -21.71
N GLY A 166 18.11 -12.04 -20.92
CA GLY A 166 18.53 -11.30 -19.74
C GLY A 166 17.45 -10.40 -19.16
N LYS A 167 17.89 -9.49 -18.30
CA LYS A 167 17.04 -8.50 -17.63
C LYS A 167 17.72 -7.15 -17.61
N GLY A 168 16.93 -6.11 -17.39
CA GLY A 168 17.43 -4.75 -17.36
C GLY A 168 16.40 -3.77 -16.84
N THR A 169 16.75 -2.49 -16.86
CA THR A 169 15.87 -1.40 -16.48
C THR A 169 15.84 -0.35 -17.59
N VAL A 170 14.63 -0.02 -18.04
CA VAL A 170 14.40 1.09 -18.97
C VAL A 170 14.20 2.36 -18.17
N TYR A 171 14.96 3.40 -18.51
CA TYR A 171 14.77 4.76 -18.03
C TYR A 171 14.26 5.62 -19.18
N SER A 172 13.16 6.32 -18.97
CA SER A 172 12.65 7.26 -19.97
C SER A 172 12.20 8.57 -19.36
N HIS A 173 12.30 9.63 -20.16
CA HIS A 173 11.76 10.95 -19.89
C HIS A 173 11.00 11.44 -21.11
N LEU A 174 9.73 11.76 -20.94
CA LEU A 174 8.85 12.27 -21.98
C LEU A 174 8.21 13.56 -21.48
N VAL A 175 8.07 14.51 -22.38
CA VAL A 175 7.36 15.77 -22.12
C VAL A 175 6.14 15.85 -23.02
N ARG A 176 5.05 16.40 -22.50
CA ARG A 176 3.83 16.65 -23.26
C ARG A 176 3.70 18.14 -23.54
N ASN A 177 3.64 18.50 -24.81
CA ASN A 177 3.43 19.87 -25.26
C ASN A 177 2.21 19.92 -26.19
N ALA A 178 1.28 20.84 -25.93
CA ALA A 178 0.05 21.01 -26.72
C ALA A 178 -0.74 19.70 -26.93
N GLY A 179 -0.77 18.82 -25.93
CA GLY A 179 -1.50 17.55 -25.99
C GLY A 179 -0.72 16.35 -26.56
N THR A 180 0.45 16.56 -27.14
CA THR A 180 1.27 15.51 -27.76
C THR A 180 2.49 15.18 -26.91
N TRP A 181 2.78 13.89 -26.73
CA TRP A 181 3.97 13.41 -26.02
C TRP A 181 5.18 13.35 -26.95
N SER A 182 6.35 13.71 -26.43
CA SER A 182 7.64 13.62 -27.13
C SER A 182 8.69 13.04 -26.19
N THR A 183 9.47 12.08 -26.69
CA THR A 183 10.52 11.40 -25.93
C THR A 183 11.77 12.25 -25.89
N ARG A 184 12.20 12.69 -24.69
CA ARG A 184 13.44 13.44 -24.49
C ARG A 184 14.62 12.52 -24.24
N LEU A 185 14.41 11.49 -23.44
CA LEU A 185 15.42 10.50 -23.08
C LEU A 185 14.81 9.11 -23.08
N LEU A 186 15.50 8.15 -23.68
CA LEU A 186 15.17 6.73 -23.60
C LEU A 186 16.46 5.92 -23.59
N VAL A 187 16.68 5.23 -22.47
CA VAL A 187 17.90 4.46 -22.20
C VAL A 187 17.54 3.13 -21.57
N VAL A 188 18.18 2.05 -22.02
CA VAL A 188 18.04 0.72 -21.43
C VAL A 188 19.36 0.31 -20.80
N ARG A 189 19.35 0.04 -19.49
CA ARG A 189 20.48 -0.57 -18.77
C ARG A 189 20.26 -2.07 -18.70
N VAL A 190 21.18 -2.86 -19.24
CA VAL A 190 21.13 -4.33 -19.20
C VAL A 190 21.99 -4.80 -18.04
N ASP A 191 21.48 -5.72 -17.22
CA ASP A 191 22.22 -6.23 -16.07
C ASP A 191 23.47 -6.98 -16.54
N GLY A 192 24.63 -6.61 -16.00
CA GLY A 192 25.92 -7.21 -16.37
C GLY A 192 26.60 -6.59 -17.59
N VAL A 193 26.03 -5.52 -18.18
CA VAL A 193 26.64 -4.76 -19.26
C VAL A 193 26.88 -3.31 -18.80
N ASP A 194 28.14 -2.87 -18.82
CA ASP A 194 28.51 -1.52 -18.35
C ASP A 194 27.99 -0.41 -19.28
N ALA A 195 27.92 -0.68 -20.58
CA ALA A 195 27.45 0.26 -21.58
C ALA A 195 25.92 0.20 -21.71
N PRO A 196 25.18 1.29 -21.41
CA PRO A 196 23.74 1.34 -21.62
C PRO A 196 23.39 1.49 -23.10
N ILE A 197 22.23 0.97 -23.48
CA ILE A 197 21.69 1.12 -24.83
C ILE A 197 20.89 2.43 -24.87
N VAL A 198 21.41 3.45 -25.55
CA VAL A 198 20.74 4.75 -25.73
C VAL A 198 19.90 4.72 -27.00
N LEU A 199 18.59 4.93 -26.87
CA LEU A 199 17.64 4.99 -27.98
C LEU A 199 17.36 6.44 -28.37
N THR A 200 17.24 7.33 -27.39
CA THR A 200 16.98 8.77 -27.62
C THR A 200 17.65 9.57 -26.50
N ASN A 201 18.29 10.69 -26.84
CA ASN A 201 18.86 11.63 -25.88
C ASN A 201 18.86 13.05 -26.49
N GLU A 202 17.68 13.66 -26.59
CA GLU A 202 17.53 15.00 -27.22
C GLU A 202 18.25 16.09 -26.43
N ASP A 203 18.27 15.97 -25.10
CA ASP A 203 18.84 16.97 -24.21
C ASP A 203 20.34 16.78 -23.96
N HIS A 204 20.99 15.84 -24.66
CA HIS A 204 22.43 15.55 -24.57
C HIS A 204 22.90 15.32 -23.13
N VAL A 205 22.04 14.68 -22.32
CA VAL A 205 22.31 14.43 -20.91
C VAL A 205 23.51 13.47 -20.81
N PRO A 206 24.47 13.71 -19.89
CA PRO A 206 25.54 12.76 -19.63
C PRO A 206 24.97 11.44 -19.09
N ILE A 207 25.17 10.35 -19.84
CA ILE A 207 24.72 9.01 -19.42
C ILE A 207 25.95 8.22 -18.96
N PRO A 208 26.06 7.86 -17.67
CA PRO A 208 27.19 7.09 -17.16
C PRO A 208 27.34 5.76 -17.89
N GLY A 209 28.52 5.52 -18.47
CA GLY A 209 28.86 4.31 -19.24
C GLY A 209 28.50 4.36 -20.73
N ALA A 210 27.76 5.37 -21.19
CA ALA A 210 27.49 5.55 -22.62
C ALA A 210 28.70 6.18 -23.32
N ALA A 211 28.96 5.78 -24.57
CA ALA A 211 29.90 6.49 -25.42
C ALA A 211 29.42 7.96 -25.58
N ILE A 212 30.33 8.91 -25.37
CA ILE A 212 30.03 10.34 -25.45
C ILE A 212 29.73 10.68 -26.92
N GLY A 213 28.46 11.00 -27.20
CA GLY A 213 28.01 11.56 -28.47
C GLY A 213 27.58 10.51 -29.51
N ILE A 214 26.27 10.48 -29.78
CA ILE A 214 25.72 10.37 -31.13
C ILE A 214 24.52 11.32 -31.20
#